data_AF-A0A3N4G3A6-F1
#
_entry.id   AF-A0A3N4G3A6-F1
#
_cell.length_a   1.000
_cell.length_b   1.000
_cell.length_c   1.000
_cell.angle_alpha   90.00
_cell.angle_beta   90.00
_cell.angle_gamma   90.00
#
_symmetry.space_group_name_H-M   'P 1'
#
loop_
_entity.id
_entity.type
_entity.pdbx_description
1 polymer ?
#
loop_
_entity_poly.entity_id
_entity_poly.type
_entity_poly.pdbx_seq_one_letter_code
_entity_poly.pdbx_strand_id
1 'polypeptide(L)'
;MAEPQNLEVIMQLIMHGGDAKGKAVEAMAAAKEGDFETANALLKESDAALIKAHHAQTSLLTEEASGNSVELSLLMVHGQDHLMTAIAFKDMAKEIIDVYQKMEEK
;
A
#
# COMPACT_ATOMS: atom_id res chain seq x y z
N MET A 1 20.33 -23.00 1.87
CA MET A 1 19.85 -21.83 2.64
C MET A 1 18.45 -22.18 3.10
N ALA A 2 18.13 -22.00 4.38
CA ALA A 2 16.75 -22.20 4.84
C ALA A 2 15.87 -21.13 4.17
N GLU A 3 14.70 -21.51 3.67
CA GLU A 3 13.71 -20.53 3.21
C GLU A 3 13.30 -19.65 4.41
N PRO A 4 13.20 -18.32 4.24
CA PRO A 4 12.74 -17.45 5.31
C PRO A 4 11.39 -17.92 5.82
N GLN A 5 11.23 -18.04 7.13
CA GLN A 5 9.93 -18.27 7.72
C GLN A 5 9.02 -17.09 7.31
N ASN A 6 7.77 -17.37 6.91
CA ASN A 6 6.81 -16.38 6.41
C ASN A 6 7.13 -15.75 5.03
N LEU A 7 7.98 -16.37 4.19
CA LEU A 7 8.31 -15.87 2.85
C LEU A 7 7.06 -15.52 2.00
N GLU A 8 6.02 -16.34 2.06
CA GLU A 8 4.77 -16.09 1.33
C GLU A 8 4.10 -14.78 1.77
N VAL A 9 3.99 -14.56 3.08
CA VAL A 9 3.41 -13.35 3.67
C VAL A 9 4.24 -12.13 3.26
N ILE A 10 5.56 -12.24 3.33
CA ILE A 10 6.46 -11.16 2.92
C ILE A 10 6.29 -10.81 1.44
N MET A 11 6.18 -11.80 0.57
CA MET A 11 5.94 -11.57 -0.86
C MET A 11 4.57 -10.94 -1.11
N GLN A 12 3.54 -11.31 -0.35
CA GLN A 12 2.23 -10.63 -0.42
C GLN A 12 2.34 -9.16 -0.01
N LEU A 13 3.09 -8.83 1.05
CA LEU A 13 3.32 -7.45 1.47
C LEU A 13 4.03 -6.63 0.39
N ILE A 14 5.09 -7.17 -0.21
CA ILE A 14 5.86 -6.50 -1.27
C ILE A 14 5.00 -6.30 -2.52
N MET A 15 4.35 -7.36 -3.01
CA MET A 15 3.57 -7.28 -4.25
C MET A 15 2.37 -6.34 -4.11
N HIS A 16 1.56 -6.52 -3.07
CA HIS A 16 0.36 -5.71 -2.89
C HIS A 16 0.68 -4.28 -2.40
N GLY A 17 1.70 -4.10 -1.56
CA GLY A 17 2.19 -2.77 -1.18
C GLY A 17 2.77 -2.01 -2.36
N GLY A 18 3.58 -2.68 -3.19
CA GLY A 18 4.12 -2.11 -4.43
C GLY A 18 3.03 -1.69 -5.42
N ASP A 19 2.08 -2.59 -5.68
CA ASP A 19 0.94 -2.33 -6.57
C ASP A 19 0.07 -1.16 -6.08
N ALA A 20 -0.27 -1.14 -4.79
CA ALA A 20 -1.07 -0.06 -4.23
C ALA A 20 -0.35 1.29 -4.29
N LYS A 21 0.95 1.32 -4.00
CA LYS A 21 1.77 2.53 -4.12
C LYS A 21 1.83 3.02 -5.56
N GLY A 22 2.03 2.11 -6.52
CA GLY A 22 2.04 2.42 -7.96
C GLY A 22 0.74 3.10 -8.38
N LYS A 23 -0.40 2.49 -8.05
CA LYS A 23 -1.73 3.04 -8.33
C LYS A 23 -2.00 4.38 -7.66
N ALA A 24 -1.53 4.60 -6.44
CA ALA A 24 -1.64 5.90 -5.78
C ALA A 24 -0.84 6.98 -6.52
N VAL A 25 0.36 6.64 -7.02
CA VAL A 25 1.17 7.55 -7.84
C VAL A 25 0.52 7.85 -9.19
N GLU A 26 -0.01 6.83 -9.86
CA GLU A 26 -0.75 7.00 -11.11
C GLU A 26 -2.01 7.85 -10.92
N ALA A 27 -2.73 7.67 -9.81
CA ALA A 27 -3.90 8.47 -9.47
C ALA A 27 -3.55 9.96 -9.31
N MET A 28 -2.44 10.27 -8.64
CA MET A 28 -1.93 11.65 -8.53
C MET A 28 -1.57 12.24 -9.89
N ALA A 29 -0.99 11.43 -10.79
CA ALA A 29 -0.65 11.85 -12.14
C ALA A 29 -1.91 12.15 -12.98
N ALA A 30 -2.91 11.28 -12.94
CA ALA A 30 -4.20 11.48 -13.62
C ALA A 30 -4.90 12.76 -13.14
N ALA A 31 -4.98 12.98 -11.82
CA ALA A 31 -5.59 14.19 -11.26
C ALA A 31 -4.84 15.47 -11.65
N LYS A 32 -3.51 15.42 -11.76
CA LYS A 32 -2.71 16.54 -12.25
C LYS A 32 -3.05 16.92 -13.70
N GLU A 33 -3.52 15.98 -14.51
CA GLU A 33 -3.98 16.20 -15.88
C GLU A 33 -5.47 16.58 -15.97
N GLY A 34 -6.17 16.65 -14.84
CA GLY A 34 -7.62 16.92 -14.77
C GLY A 34 -8.49 15.67 -14.97
N ASP A 35 -7.90 14.48 -15.13
CA ASP A 35 -8.65 13.22 -15.25
C ASP A 35 -9.00 12.66 -13.86
N PHE A 36 -10.00 13.28 -13.23
CA PHE A 36 -10.46 12.89 -11.90
C PHE A 36 -11.22 11.57 -11.87
N GLU A 37 -11.82 11.15 -12.98
CA GLU A 37 -12.50 9.86 -13.06
C GLU A 37 -11.47 8.73 -12.95
N THR A 38 -10.42 8.77 -13.77
CA THR A 38 -9.31 7.82 -13.71
C THR A 38 -8.58 7.87 -12.38
N ALA A 39 -8.32 9.08 -11.85
CA ALA A 39 -7.68 9.22 -10.54
C ALA A 39 -8.46 8.51 -9.42
N ASN A 40 -9.78 8.69 -9.38
CA ASN A 40 -10.63 8.03 -8.39
C ASN A 40 -10.73 6.51 -8.60
N ALA A 41 -10.72 6.04 -9.85
CA ALA A 41 -10.67 4.61 -10.16
C ALA A 41 -9.37 3.97 -9.65
N LEU A 42 -8.22 4.55 -10.00
CA LEU A 42 -6.91 4.09 -9.55
C LEU A 42 -6.76 4.11 -8.03
N LEU A 43 -7.32 5.13 -7.36
CA LEU A 43 -7.31 5.19 -5.90
C LEU A 43 -8.13 4.06 -5.24
N LYS A 44 -9.26 3.65 -5.84
CA LYS A 44 -10.02 2.48 -5.40
C LYS A 44 -9.24 1.18 -5.59
N GLU A 45 -8.53 1.05 -6.71
CA GLU A 45 -7.68 -0.11 -6.95
C GLU A 45 -6.49 -0.15 -5.97
N SER A 46 -5.91 1.01 -5.65
CA SER A 46 -4.87 1.15 -4.62
C SER A 46 -5.37 0.68 -3.25
N ASP A 47 -6.58 1.09 -2.87
CA ASP A 47 -7.23 0.66 -1.62
C ASP A 47 -7.46 -0.87 -1.57
N ALA A 48 -7.97 -1.45 -2.67
CA ALA A 48 -8.19 -2.89 -2.77
C ALA A 48 -6.90 -3.70 -2.67
N ALA A 49 -5.79 -3.22 -3.24
CA ALA A 49 -4.48 -3.84 -3.08
C ALA A 49 -3.95 -3.68 -1.65
N LEU A 50 -4.09 -2.50 -1.05
CA LEU A 50 -3.69 -2.24 0.33
C LEU A 50 -4.40 -3.13 1.34
N ILE A 51 -5.72 -3.37 1.18
CA ILE A 51 -6.48 -4.26 2.06
C ILE A 51 -5.86 -5.66 2.11
N LYS A 52 -5.43 -6.20 0.96
CA LYS A 52 -4.78 -7.52 0.90
C LYS A 52 -3.46 -7.54 1.67
N ALA A 53 -2.61 -6.53 1.46
CA ALA A 53 -1.34 -6.40 2.20
C ALA A 53 -1.58 -6.19 3.71
N HIS A 54 -2.58 -5.37 4.07
CA HIS A 54 -2.89 -5.07 5.46
C HIS A 54 -3.41 -6.30 6.22
N HIS A 55 -4.18 -7.18 5.58
CA HIS A 55 -4.58 -8.46 6.17
C HIS A 55 -3.36 -9.33 6.50
N ALA A 56 -2.40 -9.44 5.58
CA ALA A 56 -1.15 -10.16 5.81
C ALA A 56 -0.35 -9.59 7.00
N GLN A 57 -0.23 -8.26 7.09
CA GLN A 57 0.42 -7.60 8.23
C GLN A 57 -0.34 -7.83 9.54
N THR A 58 -1.66 -7.75 9.52
CA THR A 58 -2.50 -7.95 10.72
C THR A 58 -2.32 -9.36 11.29
N SER A 59 -2.24 -10.38 10.43
CA SER A 59 -1.97 -11.75 10.85
C SER A 59 -0.62 -11.88 11.55
N LEU A 60 0.45 -11.28 11.02
CA LEU A 60 1.78 -11.30 11.65
C LEU A 60 1.78 -10.63 13.03
N LEU A 61 1.14 -9.46 13.15
CA LEU A 61 1.01 -8.76 14.43
C LEU A 61 0.18 -9.56 15.44
N THR A 62 -0.84 -10.27 14.97
CA THR A 62 -1.69 -11.11 15.83
C THR A 62 -0.92 -12.33 16.34
N GLU A 63 -0.09 -12.95 15.50
CA GLU A 63 0.79 -14.05 15.89
C GLU A 63 1.80 -13.59 16.96
N GLU A 64 2.45 -12.44 16.73
CA GLU A 64 3.40 -11.86 17.68
C GLU A 64 2.73 -11.54 19.02
N ALA A 65 1.56 -10.90 19.00
CA ALA A 65 0.78 -10.58 20.20
C ALA A 65 0.28 -11.82 20.95
N SER A 66 0.11 -12.95 20.26
CA SER A 66 -0.26 -14.24 20.86
C SER A 66 0.92 -14.96 21.53
N GLY A 67 2.11 -14.36 21.51
CA GLY A 67 3.34 -14.91 22.11
C GLY A 67 4.15 -15.79 21.17
N ASN A 68 3.78 -15.87 19.88
CA ASN A 68 4.59 -16.58 18.88
C ASN A 68 5.70 -15.66 18.38
N SER A 69 6.93 -16.16 18.32
CA SER A 69 8.05 -15.42 17.76
C SER A 69 7.87 -15.27 16.25
N VAL A 70 7.83 -14.04 15.75
CA VAL A 70 7.91 -13.76 14.30
C VAL A 70 9.37 -13.56 13.93
N GLU A 71 9.88 -14.32 12.95
CA GLU A 71 11.27 -14.18 12.50
C GLU A 71 11.47 -12.82 11.80
N LEU A 72 12.35 -12.00 12.37
CA LEU A 72 12.77 -10.75 11.75
C LEU A 72 13.88 -11.02 10.73
N SER A 73 13.61 -10.70 9.47
CA SER A 73 14.59 -10.72 8.38
C SER A 73 14.60 -9.38 7.65
N LEU A 74 15.67 -9.09 6.91
CA LEU A 74 15.72 -7.89 6.06
C LEU A 74 14.56 -7.86 5.06
N LEU A 75 14.16 -9.02 4.55
CA LEU A 75 13.04 -9.14 3.63
C LEU A 75 11.70 -8.86 4.34
N MET A 76 11.52 -9.30 5.59
CA MET A 76 10.34 -8.97 6.40
C MET A 76 10.23 -7.45 6.59
N VAL A 77 11.32 -6.80 7.01
CA VAL A 77 11.36 -5.33 7.16
C VAL A 77 11.01 -4.66 5.83
N HIS A 78 11.60 -5.12 4.72
CA HIS A 78 11.31 -4.57 3.40
C HIS A 78 9.84 -4.71 2.99
N GLY A 79 9.21 -5.85 3.28
CA GLY A 79 7.77 -6.04 3.04
C GLY A 79 6.91 -5.07 3.86
N GLN A 80 7.24 -4.88 5.14
CA GLN A 80 6.56 -3.90 6.00
C GLN A 80 6.74 -2.46 5.48
N ASP A 81 7.94 -2.10 5.02
CA ASP A 81 8.22 -0.79 4.42
C ASP A 81 7.38 -0.55 3.15
N HIS A 82 7.21 -1.57 2.30
CA HIS A 82 6.34 -1.48 1.13
C HIS A 82 4.89 -1.17 1.51
N LEU A 83 4.34 -1.86 2.51
CA LEU A 83 2.99 -1.62 2.99
C LEU A 83 2.84 -0.22 3.62
N MET A 84 3.69 0.13 4.57
CA MET A 84 3.56 1.40 5.30
C MET A 84 3.74 2.60 4.39
N THR A 85 4.67 2.53 3.42
CA THR A 85 4.82 3.59 2.42
C THR A 85 3.64 3.64 1.45
N ALA A 86 3.04 2.50 1.08
CA ALA A 86 1.84 2.50 0.25
C ALA A 86 0.64 3.17 0.94
N ILE A 87 0.45 2.94 2.24
CA ILE A 87 -0.58 3.62 3.05
C ILE A 87 -0.39 5.13 2.99
N ALA A 88 0.83 5.61 3.28
CA ALA A 88 1.14 7.04 3.27
C ALA A 88 0.93 7.67 1.88
N PHE A 89 1.31 6.97 0.80
CA PHE A 89 1.12 7.45 -0.57
C PHE A 89 -0.35 7.52 -0.97
N LYS A 90 -1.17 6.55 -0.57
CA LYS A 90 -2.61 6.54 -0.83
C LYS A 90 -3.32 7.67 -0.09
N ASP A 91 -2.97 7.93 1.17
CA ASP A 91 -3.54 9.05 1.93
C ASP A 91 -3.10 10.40 1.35
N MET A 92 -1.84 10.54 0.94
CA MET A 92 -1.35 11.72 0.23
C MET A 92 -2.01 11.90 -1.15
N ALA A 93 -2.27 10.82 -1.87
CA ALA A 93 -2.94 10.87 -3.17
C ALA A 93 -4.36 11.45 -3.05
N LYS A 94 -5.12 11.08 -2.02
CA LYS A 94 -6.43 11.68 -1.73
C LYS A 94 -6.35 13.20 -1.59
N GLU A 95 -5.47 13.68 -0.72
CA GLU A 95 -5.31 15.12 -0.47
C GLU A 95 -4.87 15.86 -1.75
N ILE A 96 -4.00 15.27 -2.56
CA ILE A 96 -3.55 15.86 -3.83
C ILE A 96 -4.67 15.92 -4.87
N ILE A 97 -5.47 14.86 -5.00
CA ILE A 97 -6.63 14.82 -5.89
C ILE A 97 -7.62 15.93 -5.48
N ASP A 98 -7.94 16.04 -4.19
CA ASP A 98 -8.84 17.07 -3.66
C ASP A 98 -8.33 18.48 -3.92
N VAL A 99 -7.01 18.70 -3.81
CA VAL A 99 -6.38 19.99 -4.13
C VAL A 99 -6.55 20.32 -5.61
N TYR A 100 -6.28 19.38 -6.52
CA TYR A 100 -6.42 19.61 -7.95
C TYR A 100 -7.88 19.87 -8.36
N GLN A 101 -8.86 19.16 -7.78
CA GLN A 101 -10.29 19.40 -8.03
C GLN A 101 -10.69 20.83 -7.65
N LYS A 102 -10.30 21.28 -6.45
CA LYS A 102 -10.58 22.66 -5.98
C LYS A 102 -9.89 23.74 -6.81
N MET A 103 -8.80 23.42 -7.50
CA MET A 103 -8.11 24.35 -8.39
C MET A 103 -8.81 24.48 -9.75
N GLU A 104 -9.49 23.44 -10.23
CA GLU A 104 -10.24 23.46 -11.49
C GLU A 104 -11.63 24.10 -11.34
N GLU A 105 -12.23 24.02 -10.16
CA GLU A 105 -13.53 24.67 -9.84
C GLU A 105 -13.46 26.22 -9.77
N LYS A 106 -12.30 26.83 -10.04
CA LYS A 106 -12.06 28.29 -10.02
C LYS A 106 -11.95 28.88 -11.41
#